data_AF-A0A9N7KW56-F1
#
_entry.id   AF-A0A9N7KW56-F1
#
_cell.length_a   1.000
_cell.length_b   1.000
_cell.length_c   1.000
_cell.angle_alpha   90.00
_cell.angle_beta   90.00
_cell.angle_gamma   90.00
#
_symmetry.space_group_name_H-M   'P 1'
#
loop_
_entity.id
_entity.type
_entity.pdbx_description
1 polymer ?
#
loop_
_entity_poly.entity_id
_entity_poly.type
_entity_poly.pdbx_seq_one_letter_code
_entity_poly.pdbx_strand_id
1 'polypeptide(L)'
;MKTPGKPCASCPWRRAAGAGDIPNFDLELAEKLADTCPDHRGMGPDFGASIFACHQSRQGEEFACAGWLAKVGHRHPAVRLAVVSGRLDPAALEPGEDWPELHDNYREVLDKLRATSNFEDEAKGDESAVKIGGSNASVIQHCRPVGSPHSSTGQAARAIDGTPTRMTIQSRKVVASTKSLESQ
;
A
#
# COMPACT_ATOMS: atom_id res chain seq x y z
N MET A 1 -5.80 -8.85 11.46
CA MET A 1 -5.73 -8.26 10.11
C MET A 1 -6.06 -9.36 9.13
N LYS A 2 -6.94 -9.15 8.15
CA LYS A 2 -7.23 -10.19 7.13
C LYS A 2 -6.16 -10.13 6.04
N THR A 3 -5.70 -11.30 5.60
CA THR A 3 -4.68 -11.44 4.55
C THR A 3 -5.02 -12.68 3.72
N PRO A 4 -4.82 -12.66 2.38
CA PRO A 4 -4.91 -13.88 1.60
C PRO A 4 -3.64 -14.70 1.83
N GLY A 5 -3.71 -16.03 1.67
CA GLY A 5 -2.56 -16.91 1.87
C GLY A 5 -1.51 -16.85 0.76
N LYS A 6 -1.83 -16.25 -0.41
CA LYS A 6 -0.89 -16.02 -1.52
C LYS A 6 -1.35 -14.88 -2.43
N PRO A 7 -0.43 -14.26 -3.22
CA PRO A 7 -0.80 -13.29 -4.25
C PRO A 7 -1.73 -13.92 -5.29
N CYS A 8 -2.80 -13.23 -5.67
CA CYS A 8 -3.70 -13.65 -6.75
C CYS A 8 -3.06 -13.50 -8.15
N ALA A 9 -3.62 -14.12 -9.18
CA ALA A 9 -3.03 -14.20 -10.53
C ALA A 9 -2.67 -12.84 -11.14
N SER A 10 -3.54 -11.84 -10.98
CA SER A 10 -3.33 -10.46 -11.45
C SER A 10 -2.73 -9.53 -10.39
N CYS A 11 -2.05 -10.06 -9.37
CA CYS A 11 -1.46 -9.23 -8.34
C CYS A 11 -0.35 -8.33 -8.93
N PRO A 12 -0.38 -7.01 -8.70
CA PRO A 12 0.62 -6.08 -9.25
C PRO A 12 2.04 -6.39 -8.77
N TRP A 13 2.19 -7.08 -7.64
CA TRP A 13 3.49 -7.49 -7.12
C TRP A 13 4.15 -8.64 -7.89
N ARG A 14 3.38 -9.42 -8.68
CA ARG A 14 3.94 -10.50 -9.50
C ARG A 14 4.71 -9.93 -10.68
N ARG A 15 5.90 -10.44 -10.97
CA ARG A 15 6.69 -10.00 -12.13
C ARG A 15 5.98 -10.24 -13.46
N ALA A 16 5.20 -11.31 -13.54
CA ALA A 16 4.49 -11.72 -14.75
C ALA A 16 3.15 -10.98 -15.01
N ALA A 17 2.65 -10.18 -14.07
CA ALA A 17 1.38 -9.46 -14.24
C ALA A 17 1.61 -7.98 -14.57
N GLY A 18 0.93 -7.48 -15.60
CA GLY A 18 0.94 -6.07 -16.04
C GLY A 18 -0.34 -5.32 -15.68
N ALA A 19 -0.43 -4.07 -16.12
CA ALA A 19 -1.59 -3.20 -15.90
C ALA A 19 -2.90 -3.80 -16.45
N GLY A 20 -2.86 -4.35 -17.69
CA GLY A 20 -4.04 -4.95 -18.33
C GLY A 20 -4.60 -6.21 -17.64
N ASP A 21 -3.83 -6.85 -16.76
CA ASP A 21 -4.32 -7.99 -15.96
C ASP A 21 -5.18 -7.55 -14.77
N ILE A 22 -5.10 -6.28 -14.37
CA ILE A 22 -5.72 -5.75 -13.16
C ILE A 22 -7.10 -5.19 -13.51
N PRO A 23 -8.19 -5.74 -12.95
CA PRO A 23 -9.53 -5.26 -13.25
C PRO A 23 -9.71 -3.82 -12.75
N ASN A 24 -10.24 -2.95 -13.62
CA ASN A 24 -10.45 -1.52 -13.34
C ASN A 24 -9.16 -0.80 -12.91
N PHE A 25 -8.04 -1.12 -13.57
CA PHE A 25 -6.76 -0.49 -13.29
C PHE A 25 -6.82 1.04 -13.42
N ASP A 26 -6.27 1.73 -12.43
CA ASP A 26 -6.10 3.18 -12.40
C ASP A 26 -4.65 3.47 -11.99
N LEU A 27 -3.91 4.09 -12.91
CA LEU A 27 -2.50 4.42 -12.68
C LEU A 27 -2.32 5.46 -11.58
N GLU A 28 -3.22 6.44 -11.47
CA GLU A 28 -3.13 7.48 -10.44
C GLU A 28 -3.33 6.86 -9.05
N LEU A 29 -4.26 5.92 -8.91
CA LEU A 29 -4.44 5.15 -7.69
C LEU A 29 -3.21 4.30 -7.38
N ALA A 30 -2.63 3.64 -8.38
CA ALA A 30 -1.40 2.87 -8.19
C ALA A 30 -0.26 3.76 -7.67
N GLU A 31 -0.08 4.96 -8.22
CA GLU A 31 0.93 5.91 -7.75
C GLU A 31 0.70 6.35 -6.30
N LYS A 32 -0.55 6.63 -5.91
CA LYS A 32 -0.92 6.97 -4.52
C LYS A 32 -0.58 5.87 -3.52
N LEU A 33 -0.63 4.60 -3.92
CA LEU A 33 -0.27 3.49 -3.03
C LEU A 33 1.22 3.47 -2.64
N ALA A 34 2.07 4.28 -3.28
CA ALA A 34 3.47 4.47 -2.87
C ALA A 34 3.59 4.97 -1.43
N ASP A 35 2.62 5.76 -0.95
CA ASP A 35 2.59 6.30 0.42
C ASP A 35 2.43 5.20 1.50
N THR A 36 2.10 3.97 1.09
CA THR A 36 2.00 2.79 1.98
C THR A 36 3.26 1.93 1.96
N CYS A 37 4.26 2.31 1.17
CA CYS A 37 5.46 1.53 0.92
C CYS A 37 6.71 2.23 1.45
N PRO A 38 7.84 1.51 1.60
CA PRO A 38 9.10 2.14 1.93
C PRO A 38 9.57 3.14 0.88
N ASP A 39 10.19 4.22 1.33
CA ASP A 39 10.81 5.22 0.46
C ASP A 39 12.13 4.72 -0.16
N HIS A 40 12.80 5.58 -0.93
CA HIS A 40 14.09 5.29 -1.57
C HIS A 40 15.23 4.98 -0.58
N ARG A 41 15.07 5.30 0.71
CA ARG A 41 16.03 4.99 1.79
C ARG A 41 15.70 3.67 2.47
N GLY A 42 14.62 3.00 2.05
CA GLY A 42 14.08 1.80 2.70
C GLY A 42 13.39 2.10 4.03
N MET A 43 13.08 3.38 4.30
CA MET A 43 12.32 3.77 5.48
C MET A 43 10.84 3.53 5.22
N GLY A 44 10.18 2.81 6.14
CA GLY A 44 8.74 2.58 6.04
C GLY A 44 7.93 3.88 6.11
N PRO A 45 6.65 3.83 5.75
CA PRO A 45 5.79 5.01 5.73
C PRO A 45 5.49 5.52 7.14
N ASP A 46 4.86 6.69 7.21
CA ASP A 46 4.44 7.32 8.46
C ASP A 46 3.49 6.42 9.27
N PHE A 47 3.44 6.62 10.59
CA PHE A 47 2.59 5.83 11.49
C PHE A 47 1.09 5.85 11.14
N GLY A 48 0.62 6.93 10.50
CA GLY A 48 -0.77 7.10 10.07
C GLY A 48 -1.06 6.59 8.66
N ALA A 49 -0.06 6.07 7.95
CA ALA A 49 -0.25 5.57 6.59
C ALA A 49 -1.23 4.39 6.57
N SER A 50 -2.01 4.32 5.50
CA SER A 50 -2.94 3.23 5.26
C SER A 50 -2.18 1.94 4.89
N ILE A 51 -2.83 0.80 5.11
CA ILE A 51 -2.31 -0.50 4.66
C ILE A 51 -2.50 -0.61 3.14
N PHE A 52 -1.52 -1.19 2.45
CA PHE A 52 -1.65 -1.54 1.04
C PHE A 52 -2.76 -2.58 0.84
N ALA A 53 -3.92 -2.12 0.35
CA ALA A 53 -5.06 -2.97 0.11
C ALA A 53 -4.82 -3.93 -1.06
N CYS A 54 -5.35 -5.14 -0.97
CA CYS A 54 -5.42 -6.05 -2.10
C CYS A 54 -6.37 -5.50 -3.16
N HIS A 55 -6.00 -5.56 -4.44
CA HIS A 55 -6.86 -5.09 -5.53
C HIS A 55 -8.13 -5.94 -5.73
N GLN A 56 -8.18 -7.13 -5.12
CA GLN A 56 -9.38 -7.98 -5.07
C GLN A 56 -10.30 -7.66 -3.89
N SER A 57 -9.93 -6.71 -3.02
CA SER A 57 -10.81 -6.29 -1.95
C SER A 57 -11.93 -5.39 -2.46
N ARG A 58 -13.03 -5.35 -1.72
CA ARG A 58 -14.14 -4.44 -1.98
C ARG A 58 -13.96 -3.17 -1.16
N GLN A 59 -14.47 -2.06 -1.67
CA GLN A 59 -14.46 -0.81 -0.94
C GLN A 59 -15.20 -0.97 0.41
N GLY A 60 -14.55 -0.55 1.50
CA GLY A 60 -15.02 -0.70 2.88
C GLY A 60 -14.78 -2.08 3.50
N GLU A 61 -14.26 -3.05 2.74
CA GLU A 61 -13.90 -4.40 3.20
C GLU A 61 -12.44 -4.74 2.83
N GLU A 62 -11.57 -3.73 2.86
CA GLU A 62 -10.17 -3.86 2.47
C GLU A 62 -9.42 -4.86 3.35
N PHE A 63 -8.56 -5.65 2.71
CA PHE A 63 -7.64 -6.56 3.38
C PHE A 63 -6.24 -6.39 2.79
N ALA A 64 -5.21 -6.72 3.55
CA ALA A 64 -3.83 -6.44 3.14
C ALA A 64 -3.41 -7.34 1.97
N CYS A 65 -2.68 -6.76 1.01
CA CYS A 65 -2.12 -7.50 -0.12
C CYS A 65 -1.01 -8.47 0.33
N ALA A 66 -1.11 -9.76 -0.01
CA ALA A 66 -0.10 -10.76 0.34
C ALA A 66 1.27 -10.49 -0.30
N GLY A 67 1.30 -10.05 -1.56
CA GLY A 67 2.57 -9.75 -2.24
C GLY A 67 3.30 -8.59 -1.57
N TRP A 68 2.56 -7.53 -1.22
CA TRP A 68 3.09 -6.40 -0.46
C TRP A 68 3.58 -6.82 0.93
N LEU A 69 2.78 -7.60 1.67
CA LEU A 69 3.15 -8.07 3.01
C LEU A 69 4.47 -8.83 2.99
N ALA A 70 4.62 -9.78 2.07
CA ALA A 70 5.78 -10.64 1.97
C ALA A 70 7.06 -9.90 1.53
N LYS A 71 6.95 -8.80 0.78
CA LYS A 71 8.12 -8.10 0.25
C LYS A 71 8.52 -6.90 1.10
N VAL A 72 7.56 -6.09 1.52
CA VAL A 72 7.83 -4.82 2.20
C VAL A 72 6.97 -4.56 3.43
N GLY A 73 5.98 -5.42 3.73
CA GLY A 73 5.04 -5.23 4.83
C GLY A 73 5.73 -5.07 6.19
N HIS A 74 6.84 -5.77 6.42
CA HIS A 74 7.63 -5.67 7.66
C HIS A 74 8.15 -4.25 7.96
N ARG A 75 8.22 -3.37 6.96
CA ARG A 75 8.62 -1.96 7.13
C ARG A 75 7.47 -1.06 7.59
N HIS A 76 6.22 -1.48 7.43
CA HIS A 76 5.06 -0.68 7.79
C HIS A 76 4.79 -0.71 9.31
N PRO A 77 4.69 0.44 10.01
CA PRO A 77 4.51 0.47 11.46
C PRO A 77 3.28 -0.31 11.97
N ALA A 78 2.13 -0.14 11.31
CA ALA A 78 0.91 -0.87 11.66
C ALA A 78 1.02 -2.40 11.48
N VAL A 79 1.81 -2.89 10.51
CA VAL A 79 2.08 -4.33 10.31
C VAL A 79 2.94 -4.85 11.45
N ARG A 80 4.02 -4.15 11.80
CA ARG A 80 4.88 -4.51 12.93
C ARG A 80 4.09 -4.59 14.24
N LEU A 81 3.23 -3.61 14.49
CA LEU A 81 2.34 -3.63 15.65
C LEU A 81 1.34 -4.79 15.59
N ALA A 82 0.78 -5.11 14.41
CA ALA A 82 -0.12 -6.24 14.24
C ALA A 82 0.57 -7.58 14.56
N VAL A 83 1.82 -7.77 14.15
CA VAL A 83 2.61 -8.96 14.47
C VAL A 83 2.88 -9.06 15.96
N VAL A 84 3.42 -8.01 16.59
CA VAL A 84 3.76 -8.01 18.02
C VAL A 84 2.51 -8.20 18.90
N SER A 85 1.35 -7.72 18.46
CA SER A 85 0.07 -7.91 19.17
C SER A 85 -0.64 -9.23 18.85
N GLY A 86 -0.05 -10.12 18.04
CA GLY A 86 -0.65 -11.40 17.66
C GLY A 86 -1.86 -11.30 16.72
N ARG A 87 -2.08 -10.15 16.08
CA ARG A 87 -3.17 -9.91 15.12
C ARG A 87 -2.80 -10.24 13.68
N LEU A 88 -1.54 -10.55 13.42
CA LEU A 88 -0.99 -11.00 12.15
C LEU A 88 0.07 -12.07 12.44
N ASP A 89 -0.01 -13.19 11.75
CA ASP A 89 1.01 -14.24 11.80
C ASP A 89 2.30 -13.73 11.13
N PRO A 90 3.48 -13.78 11.81
CA PRO A 90 4.76 -13.46 11.18
C PRO A 90 5.02 -14.18 9.86
N ALA A 91 4.50 -15.41 9.69
CA ALA A 91 4.68 -16.19 8.46
C ALA A 91 4.04 -15.51 7.22
N ALA A 92 3.09 -14.59 7.42
CA ALA A 92 2.51 -13.81 6.33
C ALA A 92 3.48 -12.77 5.73
N LEU A 93 4.64 -12.54 6.36
CA LEU A 93 5.68 -11.62 5.90
C LEU A 93 6.77 -12.29 5.06
N GLU A 94 6.62 -13.59 4.76
CA GLU A 94 7.56 -14.36 3.94
C GLU A 94 6.81 -14.95 2.74
N PRO A 95 7.42 -15.01 1.54
CA PRO A 95 6.88 -15.78 0.43
C PRO A 95 6.80 -17.27 0.78
N GLY A 96 5.74 -17.96 0.32
CA GLY A 96 5.63 -19.42 0.43
C GLY A 96 6.39 -20.15 -0.68
N GLU A 97 6.56 -21.47 -0.52
CA GLU A 97 7.35 -22.33 -1.43
C GLU A 97 6.91 -22.25 -2.90
N ASP A 98 5.59 -22.26 -3.15
CA ASP A 98 5.01 -22.22 -4.51
C ASP A 98 4.53 -20.81 -4.94
N TRP A 99 5.10 -19.76 -4.36
CA TRP A 99 4.69 -18.40 -4.72
C TRP A 99 5.25 -17.98 -6.08
N PRO A 100 4.50 -17.15 -6.83
CA PRO A 100 5.02 -16.52 -8.04
C PRO A 100 6.21 -15.61 -7.71
N GLU A 101 7.06 -15.36 -8.69
CA GLU A 101 8.14 -14.38 -8.54
C GLU A 101 7.56 -12.98 -8.33
N LEU A 102 8.08 -12.26 -7.32
CA LEU A 102 7.63 -10.94 -6.92
C LEU A 102 8.70 -9.87 -7.15
N HIS A 103 8.28 -8.62 -7.32
CA HIS A 103 9.17 -7.47 -7.28
C HIS A 103 9.71 -7.22 -5.87
N ASP A 104 10.91 -6.65 -5.77
CA ASP A 104 11.58 -6.45 -4.47
C ASP A 104 11.12 -5.18 -3.77
N ASN A 105 10.65 -4.19 -4.52
CA ASN A 105 10.17 -2.92 -4.01
C ASN A 105 9.03 -2.38 -4.87
N TYR A 106 8.29 -1.41 -4.33
CA TYR A 106 7.13 -0.86 -5.02
C TYR A 106 7.47 0.00 -6.23
N ARG A 107 8.68 0.58 -6.28
CA ARG A 107 9.12 1.36 -7.45
C ARG A 107 9.18 0.48 -8.70
N GLU A 108 9.74 -0.73 -8.60
CA GLU A 108 9.74 -1.70 -9.70
C GLU A 108 8.32 -2.09 -10.15
N VAL A 109 7.39 -2.23 -9.19
CA VAL A 109 5.98 -2.49 -9.49
C VAL A 109 5.41 -1.33 -10.31
N LEU A 110 5.59 -0.08 -9.86
CA LEU A 110 5.10 1.10 -10.55
C LEU A 110 5.71 1.28 -11.94
N ASP A 111 7.02 1.09 -12.08
CA ASP A 111 7.71 1.23 -13.36
C ASP A 111 7.16 0.23 -14.39
N LYS A 112 6.93 -1.02 -13.96
CA LYS A 112 6.26 -2.02 -14.79
C LYS A 112 4.82 -1.64 -15.13
N LEU A 113 4.04 -1.16 -14.15
CA LEU A 113 2.64 -0.79 -14.39
C LEU A 113 2.54 0.38 -15.38
N ARG A 114 3.40 1.40 -15.26
CA ARG A 114 3.51 2.51 -16.23
C ARG A 114 3.91 2.03 -17.62
N ALA A 115 4.87 1.12 -17.70
CA ALA A 115 5.29 0.57 -18.99
C ALA A 115 4.15 -0.21 -19.65
N THR A 116 3.40 -0.99 -18.88
CA THR A 116 2.34 -1.87 -19.39
C THR A 116 0.98 -1.19 -19.57
N SER A 117 0.76 -0.01 -18.98
CA SER A 117 -0.48 0.77 -19.18
C SER A 117 -0.54 1.48 -20.54
N ASN A 118 0.61 1.81 -21.13
CA ASN A 118 0.67 2.65 -22.33
C ASN A 118 0.50 1.87 -23.65
N PHE A 119 0.35 0.54 -23.61
CA PHE A 119 0.23 -0.28 -24.81
C PHE A 119 -1.21 -0.40 -25.35
N GLU A 120 -2.22 0.07 -24.61
CA GLU A 120 -3.62 -0.02 -25.05
C GLU A 120 -4.11 1.21 -25.82
N ASP A 121 -3.41 2.35 -25.75
CA ASP A 121 -3.78 3.59 -26.45
C ASP A 121 -3.34 3.62 -27.92
N GLU A 122 -2.25 2.93 -28.30
CA GLU A 122 -1.76 2.94 -29.70
C GLU A 122 -2.54 2.02 -30.65
N ALA A 123 -3.49 1.23 -30.14
CA ALA A 123 -4.30 0.32 -30.96
C ALA A 123 -5.63 0.93 -31.45
N LYS A 124 -5.95 2.19 -31.10
CA LYS A 124 -7.17 2.90 -31.54
C LYS A 124 -6.83 4.23 -32.23
N GLY A 125 -6.24 4.17 -33.41
CA GLY A 125 -5.92 5.38 -34.16
C GLY A 125 -5.79 5.19 -35.67
N ASP A 126 -6.91 4.93 -36.37
CA ASP A 126 -7.22 5.57 -37.66
C ASP A 126 -8.69 5.35 -38.05
N GLU A 127 -9.53 6.36 -37.80
CA GLU A 127 -10.51 6.78 -38.81
C GLU A 127 -10.70 8.30 -38.65
N SER A 128 -9.83 9.05 -39.32
CA SER A 128 -9.93 10.51 -39.43
C SER A 128 -11.12 10.92 -40.29
N ALA A 129 -12.07 11.64 -39.71
CA ALA A 129 -12.98 12.51 -40.47
C ALA A 129 -12.73 13.98 -40.09
N VAL A 130 -11.84 14.60 -40.87
CA VAL A 130 -11.57 16.04 -40.90
C VAL A 130 -12.84 16.80 -41.32
N LYS A 131 -13.26 17.79 -40.52
CA LYS A 131 -14.00 18.96 -41.02
C LYS A 131 -13.43 20.24 -40.42
N ILE A 132 -12.74 20.98 -41.27
CA ILE A 132 -12.26 22.34 -41.05
C ILE A 132 -13.43 23.30 -41.18
N GLY A 133 -13.56 24.26 -40.26
CA GLY A 133 -14.40 25.43 -40.50
C GLY A 133 -14.58 26.35 -39.30
N GLY A 134 -13.97 27.54 -39.39
CA GLY A 134 -14.65 28.78 -38.95
C GLY A 134 -14.07 29.50 -37.74
N SER A 135 -13.26 30.52 -38.02
CA SER A 135 -12.87 31.63 -37.13
C SER A 135 -14.06 32.32 -36.45
N ASN A 136 -13.90 32.78 -35.20
CA ASN A 136 -13.82 34.22 -34.89
C ASN A 136 -13.73 34.56 -33.38
N ALA A 137 -12.84 35.52 -33.11
CA ALA A 137 -12.98 36.68 -32.21
C ALA A 137 -13.34 36.51 -30.72
N SER A 138 -12.35 36.86 -29.89
CA SER A 138 -12.37 37.98 -28.92
C SER A 138 -13.53 38.09 -27.94
N VAL A 139 -13.28 37.77 -26.67
CA VAL A 139 -13.71 38.59 -25.50
C VAL A 139 -12.68 38.42 -24.38
N ILE A 140 -11.97 39.51 -24.08
CA ILE A 140 -11.27 39.72 -22.81
C ILE A 140 -12.34 40.14 -21.80
N GLN A 141 -12.52 39.36 -20.73
CA GLN A 141 -13.30 39.81 -19.57
C GLN A 141 -12.55 39.56 -18.26
N HIS A 142 -12.24 40.69 -17.64
CA HIS A 142 -11.60 40.94 -16.37
C HIS A 142 -12.18 40.12 -15.20
N CYS A 143 -11.32 39.40 -14.46
CA CYS A 143 -11.61 38.95 -13.10
C CYS A 143 -10.97 39.93 -12.10
N ARG A 144 -11.82 40.63 -11.32
CA ARG A 144 -11.41 41.35 -10.11
C ARG A 144 -11.38 40.39 -8.91
N PRO A 145 -10.46 40.58 -7.94
CA PRO A 145 -10.43 39.81 -6.70
C PRO A 145 -11.49 40.32 -5.71
N VAL A 146 -12.18 39.40 -5.03
CA VAL A 146 -13.07 39.72 -3.91
C VAL A 146 -12.53 39.01 -2.66
N GLY A 147 -12.36 39.79 -1.60
CA GLY A 147 -11.52 39.48 -0.45
C GLY A 147 -12.03 38.44 0.53
N SER A 148 -11.09 37.96 1.34
CA SER A 148 -11.34 37.53 2.73
C SER A 148 -11.79 38.73 3.57
N PRO A 149 -12.54 38.53 4.68
CA PRO A 149 -11.84 38.33 5.95
C PRO A 149 -12.58 37.55 7.07
N HIS A 150 -11.82 37.27 8.14
CA HIS A 150 -12.18 37.02 9.55
C HIS A 150 -12.80 35.67 9.94
N SER A 151 -12.05 34.84 10.69
CA SER A 151 -11.90 34.83 12.17
C SER A 151 -13.09 34.18 12.88
N SER A 152 -12.84 33.10 13.63
CA SER A 152 -13.02 33.07 15.10
C SER A 152 -12.98 31.65 15.68
N THR A 153 -12.38 31.55 16.87
CA THR A 153 -12.67 30.61 17.99
C THR A 153 -12.51 29.10 17.73
N GLY A 154 -11.70 28.33 18.47
CA GLY A 154 -11.38 28.40 19.90
C GLY A 154 -12.22 27.37 20.66
N GLN A 155 -11.65 26.20 20.96
CA GLN A 155 -12.04 25.21 22.00
C GLN A 155 -11.29 23.90 21.71
N ALA A 156 -10.88 23.06 22.65
CA ALA A 156 -10.57 23.16 24.06
C ALA A 156 -9.82 21.85 24.36
N ALA A 157 -8.76 21.92 25.16
CA ALA A 157 -8.02 20.75 25.62
C ALA A 157 -8.95 19.79 26.38
N ARG A 158 -8.89 18.49 26.06
CA ARG A 158 -9.35 17.43 26.94
C ARG A 158 -8.14 16.66 27.45
N ALA A 159 -7.86 16.86 28.74
CA ALA A 159 -6.98 16.02 29.52
C ALA A 159 -7.58 14.60 29.60
N ILE A 160 -6.75 13.59 29.33
CA ILE A 160 -7.04 12.19 29.66
C ILE A 160 -6.14 11.80 30.84
N ASP A 161 -6.72 11.82 32.03
CA ASP A 161 -6.20 11.10 33.19
C ASP A 161 -6.47 9.60 32.99
N GLY A 162 -5.44 8.76 33.18
CA GLY A 162 -5.58 7.31 33.01
C GLY A 162 -4.30 6.53 33.31
N THR A 163 -3.94 6.48 34.60
CA THR A 163 -3.26 5.38 35.32
C THR A 163 -2.35 4.39 34.55
N PRO A 164 -1.04 4.30 34.89
CA PRO A 164 -0.18 3.23 34.39
C PRO A 164 -0.52 1.88 35.03
N THR A 165 -0.91 0.90 34.20
CA THR A 165 -1.04 -0.50 34.61
C THR A 165 0.35 -1.09 34.84
N ARG A 166 0.64 -1.47 36.08
CA ARG A 166 1.86 -2.17 36.50
C ARG A 166 1.86 -3.59 35.92
N MET A 167 2.62 -3.82 34.84
CA MET A 167 2.86 -5.18 34.33
C MET A 167 3.87 -5.90 35.23
N THR A 168 3.39 -6.95 35.89
CA THR A 168 4.24 -7.91 36.63
C THR A 168 4.94 -8.83 35.64
N ILE A 169 6.26 -8.72 35.53
CA ILE A 169 7.10 -9.61 34.73
C ILE A 169 7.20 -10.95 35.49
N GLN A 170 6.53 -11.99 34.99
CA GLN A 170 6.80 -13.36 35.41
C GLN A 170 8.03 -13.88 34.64
N SER A 171 9.16 -13.96 35.33
CA SER A 171 10.37 -14.62 34.84
C SER A 171 10.09 -16.10 34.60
N ARG A 172 10.09 -16.52 33.32
CA ARG A 172 10.09 -17.94 32.96
C ARG A 172 11.46 -18.54 33.29
N LYS A 173 11.47 -19.56 34.14
CA LYS A 173 12.63 -20.44 34.36
C LYS A 173 12.96 -21.14 33.05
N VAL A 174 14.17 -20.91 32.55
CA VAL A 174 14.78 -21.72 31.49
C VAL A 174 15.26 -23.02 32.15
N VAL A 175 14.68 -24.15 31.75
CA VAL A 175 15.17 -25.48 32.16
C VAL A 175 16.07 -25.98 31.04
N ALA A 176 17.37 -26.01 31.29
CA ALA A 176 18.35 -26.59 30.40
C ALA A 176 18.19 -28.12 30.40
N SER A 177 17.93 -28.71 29.23
CA SER A 177 17.90 -30.16 29.04
C SER A 177 19.24 -30.59 28.45
N THR A 178 20.10 -31.16 29.28
CA THR A 178 21.34 -31.81 28.85
C THR A 178 21.00 -33.23 28.40
N LYS A 179 21.13 -33.51 27.11
CA LYS A 179 21.17 -34.89 26.60
C LYS A 179 22.59 -35.43 26.74
N SER A 180 22.77 -36.42 27.61
CA SER A 180 23.95 -37.29 27.60
C SER A 180 23.99 -38.12 26.33
N LEU A 181 25.15 -38.12 25.68
CA LEU A 181 25.57 -39.15 24.76
C LEU A 181 25.96 -40.40 25.57
N GLU A 182 25.37 -41.55 25.24
CA GLU A 182 25.99 -42.84 25.50
C GLU A 182 26.08 -43.62 24.19
N SER A 183 27.31 -43.98 23.87
CA SER A 183 27.72 -44.86 22.77
C SER A 183 27.44 -46.30 23.16
N GLN A 184 26.90 -47.08 22.23
CA GLN A 184 27.26 -48.49 22.02
C GLN A 184 27.25 -48.77 20.51
#